data_AF-A0A967H1D8-F1
#
_entry.id   AF-A0A967H1D8-F1
#
_cell.length_a   1.000
_cell.length_b   1.000
_cell.length_c   1.000
_cell.angle_alpha   90.00
_cell.angle_beta   90.00
_cell.angle_gamma   90.00
#
_symmetry.space_group_name_H-M   'P 1'
#
loop_
_entity.id
_entity.type
_entity.pdbx_description
1 polymer ?
#
loop_
_entity_poly.entity_id
_entity_poly.type
_entity_poly.pdbx_seq_one_letter_code
_entity_poly.pdbx_strand_id
1 'polypeptide(L)'
;RSFFIENEEFRLSEVDLETNGEFTEEHFSTLTGIDPTASVFAIKLAELRSTLLERPGLVKADLSRRLPGTLRVKVEERLPEAWL
;
A
#
# COMPACT_ATOMS: atom_id res chain seq x y z
N ARG A 1 15.94 -4.10 -22.16
CA ARG A 1 15.65 -5.48 -21.70
C ARG A 1 14.66 -5.38 -20.55
N SER A 2 13.37 -5.64 -20.77
CA SER A 2 12.35 -5.77 -19.71
C SER A 2 11.54 -7.02 -20.02
N PHE A 3 11.92 -8.15 -19.42
CA PHE A 3 11.29 -9.47 -19.61
C PHE A 3 10.65 -9.97 -18.32
N PHE A 4 9.99 -9.10 -17.56
CA PHE A 4 9.35 -9.47 -16.28
C PHE A 4 7.91 -8.98 -16.12
N ILE A 5 7.32 -8.33 -17.13
CA ILE A 5 6.02 -7.64 -16.99
C ILE A 5 4.81 -8.59 -17.18
N GLU A 6 5.00 -9.77 -17.77
CA GLU A 6 3.90 -10.69 -18.13
C GLU A 6 3.89 -12.01 -17.36
N ASN A 7 4.70 -12.16 -16.31
CA ASN A 7 4.66 -13.37 -15.48
C ASN A 7 3.57 -13.24 -14.40
N GLU A 8 2.50 -14.02 -14.53
CA GLU A 8 1.39 -14.09 -13.57
C GLU A 8 1.85 -14.40 -12.14
N GLU A 9 3.00 -15.05 -11.98
CA GLU A 9 3.62 -15.34 -10.67
C GLU A 9 3.84 -14.05 -9.85
N PHE A 10 4.24 -12.96 -10.50
CA PHE A 10 4.52 -11.68 -9.85
C PHE A 10 3.37 -10.67 -9.93
N ARG A 11 2.19 -11.10 -10.37
CA ARG A 11 0.99 -10.26 -10.32
C ARG A 11 0.68 -9.96 -8.85
N LEU A 12 0.24 -8.72 -8.57
CA LEU A 12 -0.29 -8.38 -7.26
C LEU A 12 -1.49 -9.29 -6.95
N SER A 13 -1.36 -10.12 -5.92
CA SER A 13 -2.38 -11.08 -5.52
C SER A 13 -2.95 -10.78 -4.14
N GLU A 14 -2.22 -10.03 -3.32
CA GLU A 14 -2.55 -9.77 -1.92
C GLU A 14 -2.01 -8.41 -1.48
N VAL A 15 -2.84 -7.66 -0.74
CA VAL A 15 -2.42 -6.46 0.00
C VAL A 15 -2.49 -6.80 1.49
N ASP A 16 -1.34 -7.11 2.08
CA ASP A 16 -1.22 -7.41 3.50
C ASP A 16 -1.18 -6.09 4.29
N LEU A 17 -2.35 -5.63 4.74
CA LEU A 17 -2.53 -4.34 5.41
C LEU A 17 -2.49 -4.48 6.94
N GLU A 18 -1.58 -3.74 7.56
CA GLU A 18 -1.52 -3.54 9.02
C GLU A 18 -1.79 -2.08 9.36
N THR A 19 -2.74 -1.84 10.27
CA THR A 19 -3.04 -0.51 10.83
C THR A 19 -3.31 -0.58 12.33
N ASN A 20 -3.19 0.56 13.01
CA ASN A 20 -3.60 0.77 14.40
C ASN A 20 -5.01 1.39 14.54
N GLY A 21 -5.75 1.56 13.45
CA GLY A 21 -7.09 2.16 13.45
C GLY A 21 -8.06 1.49 12.47
N GLU A 22 -8.88 2.29 11.78
CA GLU A 22 -9.96 1.84 10.90
C GLU A 22 -9.58 1.90 9.40
N PHE A 23 -8.32 2.15 9.08
CA PHE A 23 -7.84 2.11 7.70
C PHE A 23 -7.96 0.69 7.12
N THR A 24 -8.51 0.55 5.92
CA THR A 24 -8.85 -0.75 5.31
C THR A 24 -8.19 -0.88 3.93
N GLU A 25 -8.17 -2.10 3.39
CA GLU A 25 -7.67 -2.36 2.03
C GLU A 25 -8.47 -1.62 0.95
N GLU A 26 -9.78 -1.41 1.17
CA GLU A 26 -10.62 -0.60 0.29
C GLU A 26 -10.21 0.88 0.32
N HIS A 27 -9.95 1.43 1.52
CA HIS A 27 -9.41 2.77 1.66
C HIS A 27 -8.06 2.90 0.93
N PHE A 28 -7.15 1.94 1.13
CA PHE A 28 -5.86 1.90 0.45
C PHE A 28 -6.02 1.89 -1.07
N SER A 29 -6.84 0.99 -1.61
CA SER A 29 -7.05 0.84 -3.05
C SER A 29 -7.67 2.09 -3.67
N THR A 30 -8.65 2.68 -2.99
CA THR A 30 -9.33 3.90 -3.43
C THR A 30 -8.40 5.11 -3.42
N LEU A 31 -7.59 5.27 -2.36
CA LEU A 31 -6.65 6.39 -2.25
C LEU A 31 -5.51 6.32 -3.26
N THR A 32 -4.98 5.12 -3.48
CA THR A 32 -3.79 4.94 -4.31
C THR A 32 -4.06 4.68 -5.78
N GLY A 33 -5.29 4.26 -6.12
CA GLY A 33 -5.64 3.86 -7.49
C GLY A 33 -4.80 2.69 -7.99
N ILE A 34 -4.31 1.85 -7.07
CA ILE A 34 -3.45 0.72 -7.42
C ILE A 34 -4.17 -0.26 -8.34
N ASP A 35 -3.51 -0.68 -9.40
CA ASP A 35 -4.04 -1.67 -10.32
C ASP A 35 -3.77 -3.08 -9.75
N PRO A 36 -4.81 -3.84 -9.35
CA PRO A 36 -4.65 -5.19 -8.80
C PRO A 36 -4.16 -6.20 -9.84
N THR A 37 -4.15 -5.85 -11.13
CA THR A 37 -3.65 -6.71 -12.20
C THR A 37 -2.17 -6.46 -12.52
N ALA A 38 -1.60 -5.38 -11.96
CA ALA A 38 -0.21 -5.01 -12.20
C ALA A 38 0.76 -5.98 -11.51
N SER A 39 1.97 -6.09 -12.09
CA SER A 39 3.07 -6.77 -11.41
C SER A 39 3.52 -5.98 -10.18
N VAL A 40 3.87 -6.68 -9.09
CA VAL A 40 4.40 -6.05 -7.88
C VAL A 40 5.65 -5.20 -8.14
N PHE A 41 6.42 -5.50 -9.19
CA PHE A 41 7.58 -4.72 -9.60
C PHE A 41 7.23 -3.40 -10.29
N ALA A 42 6.07 -3.32 -10.94
CA ALA A 42 5.60 -2.11 -11.61
C ALA A 42 5.04 -1.08 -10.62
N ILE A 43 4.63 -1.52 -9.43
CA ILE A 43 4.12 -0.67 -8.35
C ILE A 43 5.24 0.24 -7.84
N LYS A 44 5.03 1.55 -7.87
CA LYS A 44 5.99 2.54 -7.37
C LYS A 44 5.74 2.86 -5.89
N LEU A 45 6.38 2.10 -4.99
CA LEU A 45 6.18 2.22 -3.54
C LEU A 45 6.37 3.63 -2.98
N ALA A 46 7.33 4.40 -3.50
CA ALA A 46 7.59 5.76 -3.05
C ALA A 46 6.45 6.72 -3.38
N GLU A 47 5.84 6.58 -4.56
CA GLU A 47 4.67 7.37 -4.96
C GLU A 47 3.46 6.99 -4.10
N LEU A 48 3.20 5.69 -3.92
CA LEU A 48 2.14 5.21 -3.01
C LEU A 48 2.30 5.74 -1.58
N ARG A 49 3.53 5.69 -1.05
CA ARG A 49 3.84 6.22 0.29
C ARG A 49 3.52 7.70 0.38
N SER A 50 3.87 8.47 -0.64
CA SER A 50 3.56 9.90 -0.69
C SER A 50 2.05 10.13 -0.65
N THR A 51 1.29 9.45 -1.53
CA THR A 51 -0.17 9.56 -1.59
C THR A 51 -0.85 9.21 -0.27
N LEU A 52 -0.37 8.18 0.44
CA LEU A 52 -0.90 7.85 1.76
C LEU A 52 -0.64 8.95 2.79
N LEU A 53 0.55 9.53 2.80
CA LEU A 53 0.93 10.58 3.75
C LEU A 53 0.32 11.96 3.44
N GLU A 54 -0.24 12.15 2.25
CA GLU A 54 -1.07 13.33 1.94
C GLU A 54 -2.41 13.31 2.69
N ARG A 55 -2.87 12.13 3.17
CA ARG A 55 -4.06 12.01 4.00
C ARG A 55 -3.73 12.45 5.43
N PRO A 56 -4.36 13.52 5.97
CA PRO A 56 -4.00 14.05 7.30
C PRO A 56 -4.26 13.08 8.47
N GLY A 57 -5.04 12.02 8.25
CA GLY A 57 -5.28 10.96 9.23
C GLY A 57 -4.16 9.92 9.33
N LEU A 58 -3.27 9.82 8.33
CA LEU A 58 -2.13 8.90 8.33
C LEU A 58 -0.86 9.67 8.69
N VAL A 59 -0.15 9.22 9.73
CA VAL A 59 1.10 9.86 10.19
C VAL A 59 2.34 9.08 9.76
N LYS A 60 2.17 7.81 9.40
CA LYS A 60 3.25 6.96 8.89
C LYS A 60 2.72 5.96 7.88
N ALA A 61 3.54 5.66 6.88
CA ALA A 61 3.32 4.63 5.89
C ALA A 61 4.65 3.96 5.53
N ASP A 62 4.69 2.64 5.67
CA ASP A 62 5.78 1.76 5.29
C ASP A 62 5.24 0.72 4.30
N LEU A 63 5.86 0.65 3.12
CA LEU A 63 5.46 -0.27 2.07
C LEU A 63 6.65 -1.14 1.67
N SER A 64 6.41 -2.42 1.51
CA SER A 64 7.43 -3.37 1.05
C SER A 64 6.80 -4.46 0.19
N ARG A 65 7.62 -5.06 -0.68
CA ARG A 65 7.20 -6.19 -1.50
C ARG A 65 7.55 -7.48 -0.78
N ARG A 66 6.59 -8.38 -0.67
CA ARG A 66 6.81 -9.77 -0.30
C ARG A 66 6.53 -10.61 -1.54
N LEU A 67 7.59 -11.16 -2.10
CA LEU A 67 7.49 -11.94 -3.33
C LEU A 67 6.72 -13.25 -3.09
N PRO A 68 6.02 -13.76 -4.12
CA PRO A 68 6.02 -13.21 -5.48
C PRO A 68 4.94 -12.14 -5.74
N GLY A 69 3.82 -12.11 -5.02
CA GLY A 69 2.65 -11.28 -5.37
C GLY A 69 2.08 -10.41 -4.25
N THR A 70 2.73 -10.31 -3.09
CA THR A 70 2.16 -9.61 -1.93
C THR A 70 2.76 -8.21 -1.76
N LEU A 71 1.92 -7.20 -1.60
CA LEU A 71 2.30 -5.86 -1.16
C LEU A 71 1.99 -5.74 0.33
N ARG A 72 3.04 -5.65 1.17
CA ARG A 72 2.85 -5.37 2.60
C ARG A 72 2.74 -3.87 2.80
N VAL A 73 1.66 -3.45 3.44
CA VAL A 73 1.33 -2.06 3.72
C VAL A 73 1.15 -1.92 5.22
N LYS A 74 2.02 -1.14 5.86
CA LYS A 74 1.86 -0.79 7.27
C LYS A 74 1.61 0.70 7.38
N VAL A 75 0.47 1.08 7.94
CA VAL A 75 0.13 2.47 8.20
C VAL A 75 -0.07 2.71 9.69
N GLU A 76 0.23 3.93 10.13
CA GLU A 76 -0.14 4.38 11.46
C GLU A 76 -1.06 5.59 11.31
N GLU A 77 -2.27 5.45 11.84
CA GLU A 77 -3.29 6.48 11.96
C GLU A 77 -3.01 7.37 13.18
N ARG A 78 -3.33 8.65 13.03
CA ARG A 78 -3.27 9.62 14.13
C ARG A 78 -4.24 9.19 15.23
N LEU A 79 -3.72 8.97 16.43
CA LEU A 79 -4.55 8.80 17.63
C LEU A 79 -5.16 10.16 18.03
N PRO A 80 -6.42 10.21 18.45
CA PRO A 80 -6.98 11.43 19.01
C PRO A 80 -6.21 11.79 20.29
N GLU A 81 -5.56 12.95 20.30
CA GLU A 81 -5.07 13.53 21.55
C GLU A 81 -6.30 13.89 22.38
N ALA A 82 -6.46 13.24 23.53
CA ALA A 82 -7.58 13.49 24.42
C ALA A 82 -7.60 14.98 24.79
N TRP A 83 -8.75 15.63 24.61
CA TRP A 83 -8.98 16.98 25.11
C TRP A 83 -8.85 16.95 26.64
N LEU A 84 -7.86 17.68 27.19
CA LEU A 84 -7.78 18.01 28.61
C LEU A 84 -8.69 19.20 28.92
#